data_AF-A0A0F9DT32-F1
#
_entry.id   AF-A0A0F9DT32-F1
#
_cell.length_a   1.000
_cell.length_b   1.000
_cell.length_c   1.000
_cell.angle_alpha   90.00
_cell.angle_beta   90.00
_cell.angle_gamma   90.00
#
_symmetry.space_group_name_H-M   'P 1'
#
loop_
_entity.id
_entity.type
_entity.pdbx_description
1 polymer ?
#
loop_
_entity_poly.entity_id
_entity_poly.type
_entity_poly.pdbx_seq_one_letter_code
_entity_poly.pdbx_strand_id
1 'polypeptide(L)'
;MKRITLIFTLVLTCIVLYSQDVPTPSDLDHFLETKTLVVKDNNPLNTFDSEIQKVMEQEWDITEWEMIPYDEFEEKRTDAGYSFLFLTTVTFEKDKLEAKYKFLNVSLGG
;
A
#
# COMPACT_ATOMS: atom_id res chain seq x y z
N MET A 1 41.56 -6.61 21.76
CA MET A 1 41.00 -6.45 20.40
C MET A 1 39.64 -7.14 20.25
N LYS A 2 39.51 -8.46 20.47
CA LYS A 2 38.23 -9.19 20.32
C LYS A 2 37.02 -8.58 21.07
N ARG A 3 37.21 -8.08 22.30
CA ARG A 3 36.16 -7.42 23.08
C ARG A 3 35.71 -6.08 22.49
N ILE A 4 36.65 -5.31 21.92
CA ILE A 4 36.36 -4.02 21.27
C ILE A 4 35.61 -4.27 19.96
N THR A 5 36.04 -5.25 19.17
CA THR A 5 35.33 -5.66 17.96
C THR A 5 33.91 -6.13 18.25
N LEU A 6 33.71 -6.92 19.31
CA LEU A 6 32.37 -7.38 19.73
C LEU A 6 31.45 -6.21 20.12
N ILE A 7 31.96 -5.26 20.90
CA ILE A 7 31.19 -4.07 21.30
C ILE A 7 30.84 -3.23 20.07
N PHE A 8 31.78 -3.07 19.14
CA PHE A 8 31.55 -2.32 17.90
C PHE A 8 30.48 -2.98 17.03
N THR A 9 30.53 -4.30 16.87
CA THR A 9 29.49 -5.06 16.16
C THR A 9 28.13 -4.95 16.85
N LEU A 10 28.09 -5.01 18.18
CA LEU A 10 26.84 -4.90 18.95
C LEU A 10 26.20 -3.51 18.80
N VAL A 11 27.01 -2.45 18.86
CA VAL A 11 26.53 -1.07 18.64
C VAL A 11 26.00 -0.90 17.22
N LEU A 12 26.70 -1.44 16.22
CA LEU A 12 26.25 -1.39 14.82
C LEU A 12 24.91 -2.13 14.63
N THR A 13 24.72 -3.27 15.32
CA THR A 13 23.44 -4.01 15.28
C THR A 13 22.30 -3.25 15.96
N CYS A 14 22.56 -2.43 16.98
CA CYS A 14 21.51 -1.62 17.61
C CYS A 14 21.00 -0.49 16.72
N ILE A 15 21.85 0.05 15.83
CA ILE A 15 21.46 1.15 14.92
C ILE A 15 20.51 0.64 13.82
N VAL A 16 20.60 -0.63 13.43
CA VAL A 16 19.72 -1.25 12.41
C VAL A 16 18.38 -1.75 12.96
N LEU A 17 18.11 -1.63 14.27
CA LEU A 17 16.84 -2.06 14.88
C LEU A 17 15.66 -1.09 14.63
N TYR A 18 15.90 0.08 14.02
CA TYR A 18 14.87 1.10 13.75
C TYR A 18 14.10 0.92 12.43
N SER A 19 14.18 -0.24 11.77
CA SER A 19 13.56 -0.50 10.46
C SER A 19 12.03 -0.70 10.46
N GLN A 20 11.34 -0.43 11.57
CA GLN A 20 9.88 -0.53 11.58
C GLN A 20 9.27 0.78 11.11
N ASP A 21 9.00 0.87 9.81
CA ASP A 21 8.16 1.95 9.27
C ASP A 21 6.74 1.76 9.79
N VAL A 22 6.37 2.63 10.72
CA VAL A 22 4.99 2.78 11.19
C VAL A 22 4.47 4.11 10.68
N PRO A 23 3.21 4.18 10.21
CA PRO A 23 2.63 5.44 9.78
C PRO A 23 2.73 6.51 10.87
N THR A 24 3.23 7.66 10.47
CA THR A 24 3.37 8.86 11.29
C THR A 24 2.23 9.84 11.01
N PRO A 25 2.00 10.83 11.88
CA PRO A 25 1.06 11.92 11.57
C PRO A 25 1.40 12.65 10.27
N SER A 26 2.69 12.78 9.94
CA SER A 26 3.13 13.41 8.69
C SER A 26 2.71 12.60 7.46
N ASP A 27 2.63 11.28 7.56
CA ASP A 27 2.16 10.42 6.47
C ASP A 27 0.66 10.62 6.26
N LEU A 28 -0.11 10.79 7.34
CA LEU A 28 -1.52 11.12 7.23
C LEU A 28 -1.72 12.49 6.59
N ASP A 29 -0.97 13.50 7.03
CA ASP A 29 -1.04 14.85 6.45
C ASP A 29 -0.71 14.80 4.95
N HIS A 30 0.33 14.04 4.59
CA HIS A 30 0.71 13.83 3.21
C HIS A 30 -0.39 13.12 2.40
N PHE A 31 -1.00 12.07 2.94
CA PHE A 31 -2.09 11.34 2.31
C PHE A 31 -3.26 12.27 1.94
N LEU A 32 -3.63 13.19 2.83
CA LEU A 32 -4.71 14.16 2.60
C LEU A 32 -4.40 15.16 1.47
N GLU A 33 -3.12 15.33 1.13
CA GLU A 33 -2.68 16.19 0.02
C GLU A 33 -2.52 15.44 -1.31
N THR A 34 -2.56 14.11 -1.29
CA THR A 34 -2.41 13.28 -2.51
C THR A 34 -3.69 13.22 -3.34
N LYS A 35 -3.54 12.79 -4.61
CA LYS A 35 -4.66 12.31 -5.41
C LYS A 35 -4.78 10.79 -5.29
N THR A 36 -5.96 10.28 -4.92
CA THR A 36 -6.24 8.85 -4.80
C THR A 36 -6.48 8.22 -6.17
N LEU A 37 -5.63 7.28 -6.56
CA LEU A 37 -5.76 6.50 -7.79
C LEU A 37 -6.42 5.16 -7.47
N VAL A 38 -7.65 4.97 -7.95
CA VAL A 38 -8.43 3.74 -7.79
C VAL A 38 -8.03 2.77 -8.90
N VAL A 39 -7.39 1.67 -8.52
CA VAL A 39 -6.83 0.71 -9.47
C VAL A 39 -7.90 -0.28 -9.91
N LYS A 40 -8.12 -0.36 -11.22
CA LYS A 40 -9.05 -1.31 -11.83
C LYS A 40 -8.58 -2.75 -11.69
N ASP A 41 -9.51 -3.67 -11.50
CA ASP A 41 -9.19 -5.10 -11.48
C ASP A 41 -8.81 -5.57 -12.90
N ASN A 42 -7.75 -6.38 -12.99
CA ASN A 42 -7.32 -7.00 -14.25
C ASN A 42 -8.34 -8.01 -14.79
N ASN A 43 -9.31 -8.43 -13.97
CA ASN A 43 -10.39 -9.29 -14.41
C ASN A 43 -11.60 -8.48 -14.95
N PRO A 44 -11.80 -8.42 -16.29
CA PRO A 44 -12.88 -7.64 -16.89
C PRO A 44 -14.28 -8.21 -16.62
N LEU A 45 -14.38 -9.42 -16.08
CA LEU A 45 -15.66 -10.05 -15.71
C LEU A 45 -16.08 -9.74 -14.26
N ASN A 46 -15.24 -9.04 -13.50
CA ASN A 46 -15.55 -8.67 -12.13
C ASN A 46 -16.44 -7.41 -12.11
N THR A 47 -17.43 -7.38 -11.21
CA THR A 47 -18.27 -6.21 -10.96
C THR A 47 -17.59 -5.15 -10.10
N PHE A 48 -16.39 -5.46 -9.56
CA PHE A 48 -15.64 -4.56 -8.69
C PHE A 48 -15.51 -3.15 -9.24
N ASP A 49 -15.03 -2.98 -10.48
CA ASP A 49 -14.78 -1.65 -11.05
C ASP A 49 -16.04 -0.76 -11.03
N SER A 50 -17.21 -1.31 -11.39
CA SER A 50 -18.46 -0.56 -11.36
C SER A 50 -18.95 -0.26 -9.95
N GLU A 51 -18.79 -1.20 -9.02
CA GLU A 51 -19.23 -1.03 -7.63
C GLU A 51 -18.34 -0.03 -6.89
N ILE A 52 -17.02 -0.12 -7.06
CA ILE A 52 -16.09 0.80 -6.40
C ILE A 52 -16.23 2.21 -6.97
N GLN A 53 -16.43 2.37 -8.28
CA GLN A 53 -16.68 3.67 -8.88
C GLN A 53 -17.89 4.34 -8.24
N LYS A 54 -19.00 3.61 -8.12
CA LYS A 54 -20.21 4.13 -7.51
C LYS A 54 -20.00 4.54 -6.06
N VAL A 55 -19.29 3.73 -5.26
CA VAL A 55 -19.00 4.05 -3.87
C VAL A 55 -18.08 5.28 -3.76
N MET A 56 -17.08 5.40 -4.63
CA MET A 56 -16.19 6.57 -4.66
C MET A 56 -16.95 7.85 -5.02
N GLU A 57 -17.90 7.79 -5.96
CA GLU A 57 -18.75 8.93 -6.33
C GLU A 57 -19.72 9.33 -5.20
N GLN A 58 -20.18 8.37 -4.39
CA GLN A 58 -21.20 8.61 -3.37
C GLN A 58 -20.62 9.00 -2.01
N GLU A 59 -19.52 8.38 -1.61
CA GLU A 59 -19.05 8.38 -0.22
C GLU A 59 -17.62 8.90 -0.04
N TRP A 60 -16.81 9.00 -1.11
CA TRP A 60 -15.41 9.44 -0.97
C TRP A 60 -15.27 10.95 -1.06
N ASP A 61 -15.01 11.59 0.09
CA ASP A 61 -14.85 13.03 0.26
C ASP A 61 -13.47 13.45 0.79
N ILE A 62 -12.53 12.50 0.88
CA ILE A 62 -11.23 12.69 1.56
C ILE A 62 -10.21 13.37 0.64
N THR A 63 -10.05 12.88 -0.59
CA THR A 63 -9.10 13.40 -1.58
C THR A 63 -9.75 13.44 -2.97
N GLU A 64 -9.17 14.23 -3.89
CA GLU A 64 -9.44 14.04 -5.31
C GLU A 64 -9.11 12.60 -5.73
N TRP A 65 -9.84 12.06 -6.70
CA TRP A 65 -9.63 10.69 -7.13
C TRP A 65 -9.86 10.50 -8.64
N GLU A 66 -9.24 9.46 -9.19
CA GLU A 66 -9.53 8.96 -10.53
C GLU A 66 -9.32 7.45 -10.62
N MET A 67 -9.95 6.79 -11.59
CA MET A 67 -9.71 5.38 -11.86
C MET A 67 -8.62 5.20 -12.90
N ILE A 68 -7.68 4.29 -12.62
CA ILE A 68 -6.54 3.98 -13.50
C ILE A 68 -6.47 2.47 -13.81
N PRO A 69 -5.95 2.08 -14.98
CA PRO A 69 -5.61 0.68 -15.24
C PRO A 69 -4.44 0.23 -14.35
N TYR A 70 -4.32 -1.09 -14.16
CA TYR A 70 -3.25 -1.68 -13.34
C TYR A 70 -1.84 -1.36 -13.86
N ASP A 71 -1.66 -1.24 -15.18
CA ASP A 71 -0.35 -0.91 -15.76
C ASP A 71 0.14 0.48 -15.32
N GLU A 72 -0.76 1.46 -15.22
CA GLU A 72 -0.42 2.79 -14.69
C GLU A 72 -0.12 2.77 -13.19
N PHE A 73 -0.70 1.82 -12.44
CA PHE A 73 -0.37 1.66 -11.03
C PHE A 73 1.09 1.24 -10.85
N GLU A 74 1.59 0.28 -11.65
CA GLU A 74 2.98 -0.16 -11.56
C GLU A 74 3.97 0.97 -11.87
N GLU A 75 3.62 1.87 -12.78
CA GLU A 75 4.45 3.04 -13.11
C GLU A 75 4.40 4.10 -12.00
N LYS A 76 3.23 4.34 -11.41
CA LYS A 76 2.99 5.45 -10.48
C LYS A 76 3.16 5.11 -9.00
N ARG A 77 3.21 3.83 -8.60
CA ARG A 77 3.24 3.41 -7.19
C ARG A 77 4.41 3.95 -6.35
N THR A 78 5.45 4.46 -7.00
CA THR A 78 6.63 5.06 -6.34
C THR A 78 6.56 6.59 -6.25
N ASP A 79 5.51 7.20 -6.80
CA ASP A 79 5.30 8.64 -6.77
C ASP A 79 4.53 9.02 -5.49
N ALA A 80 5.18 9.82 -4.66
CA ALA A 80 4.63 10.33 -3.41
C ALA A 80 3.43 11.28 -3.62
N GLY A 81 3.24 11.84 -4.82
CA GLY A 81 2.07 12.68 -5.13
C GLY A 81 0.73 11.92 -5.16
N TYR A 82 0.78 10.58 -5.11
CA TYR A 82 -0.39 9.73 -5.24
C TYR A 82 -0.60 8.83 -4.02
N SER A 83 -1.86 8.52 -3.79
CA SER A 83 -2.29 7.39 -2.96
C SER A 83 -3.09 6.42 -3.80
N PHE A 84 -3.27 5.19 -3.32
CA PHE A 84 -3.79 4.10 -4.13
C PHE A 84 -4.87 3.36 -3.37
N LEU A 85 -6.00 3.12 -4.04
CA LEU A 85 -7.05 2.23 -3.59
C LEU A 85 -7.11 1.03 -4.53
N PHE A 86 -6.74 -0.16 -4.04
CA PHE A 86 -6.56 -1.33 -4.91
C PHE A 86 -6.87 -2.66 -4.22
N LEU A 87 -7.19 -3.66 -5.03
CA LEU A 87 -7.41 -5.02 -4.57
C LEU A 87 -6.10 -5.82 -4.58
N THR A 88 -5.76 -6.42 -3.44
CA THR A 88 -4.72 -7.45 -3.37
C THR A 88 -5.34 -8.82 -3.27
N THR A 89 -4.73 -9.80 -3.93
CA THR A 89 -5.09 -11.21 -3.77
C THR A 89 -4.03 -11.90 -2.92
N VAL A 90 -4.44 -12.43 -1.77
CA VAL A 90 -3.57 -13.11 -0.82
C VAL A 90 -4.02 -14.56 -0.69
N THR A 91 -3.05 -15.48 -0.67
CA THR A 91 -3.25 -16.87 -0.30
C THR A 91 -2.39 -17.16 0.91
N PHE A 92 -2.97 -17.83 1.91
CA PHE A 92 -2.25 -18.18 3.12
C PHE A 92 -1.65 -19.57 2.98
N GLU A 93 -0.33 -19.68 3.16
CA GLU A 93 0.39 -20.97 3.04
C GLU A 93 -0.15 -22.05 3.99
N LYS A 94 -0.70 -21.65 5.13
CA LYS A 94 -1.25 -22.57 6.14
C LYS A 94 -2.71 -22.95 5.88
N ASP A 95 -3.34 -22.36 4.88
CA ASP A 95 -4.69 -22.71 4.47
C ASP A 95 -4.65 -23.90 3.50
N LYS A 96 -5.17 -25.05 3.95
CA LYS A 96 -5.21 -26.29 3.18
C LYS A 96 -6.12 -26.21 1.95
N LEU A 97 -7.01 -25.21 1.91
CA LEU A 97 -7.91 -24.98 0.79
C LEU A 97 -7.30 -24.05 -0.27
N GLU A 98 -6.12 -23.49 -0.01
CA GLU A 98 -5.44 -22.50 -0.87
C GLU A 98 -6.40 -21.37 -1.31
N ALA A 99 -7.28 -20.93 -0.40
CA ALA A 99 -8.28 -19.94 -0.74
C ALA A 99 -7.61 -18.61 -1.12
N LYS A 100 -8.17 -17.97 -2.15
CA LYS A 100 -7.75 -16.64 -2.61
C LYS A 100 -8.61 -15.59 -1.95
N TYR A 101 -8.03 -14.82 -1.06
CA TYR A 101 -8.67 -13.71 -0.37
C TYR A 101 -8.41 -12.42 -1.14
N LYS A 102 -9.45 -11.65 -1.41
CA LYS A 102 -9.32 -10.30 -1.96
C LYS A 102 -9.46 -9.28 -0.83
N PHE A 103 -8.46 -8.43 -0.66
CA PHE A 103 -8.48 -7.31 0.28
C PHE A 103 -8.52 -6.00 -0.47
N LEU A 104 -9.37 -5.08 -0.03
CA LEU A 104 -9.34 -3.68 -0.46
C LEU A 104 -8.33 -2.93 0.41
N ASN A 105 -7.35 -2.29 -0.22
CA ASN A 105 -6.25 -1.62 0.47
C ASN A 105 -6.20 -0.16 0.08
N VAL A 106 -5.84 0.68 1.03
CA VAL A 106 -5.43 2.08 0.83
C VAL A 106 -3.94 2.16 1.17
N SER A 107 -3.14 2.76 0.29
CA SER A 107 -1.70 2.96 0.50
C SER A 107 -1.26 4.33 -0.01
N LEU A 108 -0.28 4.92 0.66
CA LEU A 108 0.52 6.00 0.08
C LEU A 108 1.45 5.46 -1.00
N GLY A 109 1.77 6.29 -1.99
CA GLY A 109 2.87 6.08 -2.91
C GLY A 109 4.20 6.52 -2.30
N GLY A 110 5.29 5.91 -2.77
CA GLY A 110 6.65 6.16 -2.27
C GLY A 110 7.34 4.90 -1.77
#